data_AF-A0A965NXP5-F1
#
_entry.id   AF-A0A965NXP5-F1
#
_cell.length_a   1.000
_cell.length_b   1.000
_cell.length_c   1.000
_cell.angle_alpha   90.00
_cell.angle_beta   90.00
_cell.angle_gamma   90.00
#
_symmetry.space_group_name_H-M   'P 1'
#
loop_
_entity.id
_entity.type
_entity.pdbx_description
1 polymer ?
#
loop_
_entity_poly.entity_id
_entity_poly.type
_entity_poly.pdbx_seq_one_letter_code
_entity_poly.pdbx_strand_id
1 'polypeptide(L)'
;MVTTNAYTLDGRYRTNPGEGFDGVVRISYSGQSASGTLLFDGRAVLTAAHLFEGRSGTATVNFDTRSGAQSLSSAKILAHPSYDSQSNHDLALVWLSAPAPNAADRYGLYRDSNEIGRAFTLVGFGKTGTGQTGITSNESSPPIRLKAENQFDADAASLKAELGGGMSWTPAPGKQLVADFDNGISANDALGRLLGLNDFGRGALEGL
;
A
#
# COMPACT_ATOMS: atom_id res chain seq x y z
N MET A 1 -1.33 -1.52 5.38
CA MET A 1 -0.39 -0.85 6.27
C MET A 1 -0.99 -0.60 7.63
N VAL A 2 -0.59 -1.48 8.54
CA VAL A 2 -0.77 -1.46 9.98
C VAL A 2 0.63 -1.55 10.59
N THR A 3 1.19 -0.40 11.01
CA THR A 3 2.52 -0.39 11.65
C THR A 3 2.40 -0.46 13.16
N THR A 4 3.32 -1.15 13.84
CA THR A 4 3.31 -1.34 15.31
C THR A 4 3.18 -0.02 16.10
N ASN A 5 2.16 0.06 16.97
CA ASN A 5 1.83 1.27 17.75
C ASN A 5 2.92 1.80 18.66
N ALA A 6 3.81 0.91 19.11
CA ALA A 6 4.88 1.29 20.01
C ALA A 6 5.94 2.20 19.32
N TYR A 7 5.77 2.54 18.05
CA TYR A 7 6.86 3.11 17.25
C TYR A 7 6.47 4.21 16.24
N THR A 8 5.32 4.87 16.37
CA THR A 8 5.01 6.06 15.54
C THR A 8 5.99 7.23 15.75
N LEU A 9 6.73 7.21 16.87
CA LEU A 9 7.82 8.16 17.16
C LEU A 9 9.19 7.70 16.64
N ASP A 10 9.33 6.43 16.27
CA ASP A 10 10.58 5.85 15.79
C ASP A 10 10.73 6.10 14.27
N GLY A 11 11.87 6.64 13.86
CA GLY A 11 12.18 6.92 12.45
C GLY A 11 12.18 5.69 11.55
N ARG A 12 12.21 4.48 12.12
CA ARG A 12 12.11 3.22 11.37
C ARG A 12 10.74 3.04 10.71
N TYR A 13 9.66 3.50 11.34
CA TYR A 13 8.30 3.23 10.88
C TYR A 13 7.57 4.46 10.35
N ARG A 14 8.24 5.61 10.27
CA ARG A 14 7.71 6.83 9.65
C ARG A 14 8.64 7.36 8.59
N THR A 15 8.08 8.17 7.71
CA THR A 15 8.85 8.95 6.74
C THR A 15 8.71 10.42 7.05
N ASN A 16 9.77 11.18 6.87
CA ASN A 16 9.73 12.64 6.88
C ASN A 16 9.80 13.20 5.46
N PRO A 17 9.32 14.43 5.23
CA PRO A 17 9.46 15.08 3.94
C PRO A 17 10.91 15.14 3.45
N GLY A 18 11.14 14.74 2.20
CA GLY A 18 12.45 14.72 1.55
C GLY A 18 13.24 13.42 1.72
N GLU A 19 12.66 12.38 2.32
CA GLU A 19 13.29 11.05 2.43
C GLU A 19 13.06 10.16 1.19
N GLY A 20 12.57 10.73 0.08
CA GLY A 20 12.29 9.99 -1.16
C GLY A 20 10.88 9.39 -1.24
N PHE A 21 10.00 9.77 -0.30
CA PHE A 21 8.63 9.26 -0.20
C PHE A 21 7.56 10.32 -0.48
N ASP A 22 7.91 11.53 -0.92
CA ASP A 22 7.00 12.70 -1.00
C ASP A 22 5.93 12.57 -2.09
N GLY A 23 6.09 11.61 -3.02
CA GLY A 23 5.06 11.21 -3.96
C GLY A 23 4.03 10.22 -3.41
N VAL A 24 4.21 9.72 -2.18
CA VAL A 24 3.19 8.89 -1.51
C VAL A 24 2.21 9.83 -0.83
N VAL A 25 0.97 9.81 -1.31
CA VAL A 25 -0.04 10.82 -1.00
C VAL A 25 -1.22 10.23 -0.25
N ARG A 26 -1.91 11.07 0.52
CA ARG A 26 -3.19 10.70 1.14
C ARG A 26 -4.34 11.16 0.25
N ILE A 27 -5.19 10.23 -0.15
CA ILE A 27 -6.39 10.50 -0.93
C ILE A 27 -7.60 10.50 0.01
N SER A 28 -8.43 11.52 -0.08
CA SER A 28 -9.71 11.60 0.61
C SER A 28 -10.85 11.68 -0.40
N TYR A 29 -11.82 10.77 -0.30
CA TYR A 29 -12.93 10.67 -1.24
C TYR A 29 -14.19 10.14 -0.55
N SER A 30 -15.27 10.93 -0.54
CA SER A 30 -16.57 10.53 0.03
C SER A 30 -16.46 9.92 1.45
N GLY A 31 -15.70 10.59 2.33
CA GLY A 31 -15.47 10.13 3.72
C GLY A 31 -14.48 8.97 3.87
N GLN A 32 -13.97 8.41 2.78
CA GLN A 32 -12.92 7.39 2.80
C GLN A 32 -11.53 8.03 2.70
N SER A 33 -10.54 7.36 3.28
CA SER A 33 -9.12 7.73 3.15
C SER A 33 -8.33 6.56 2.60
N ALA A 34 -7.42 6.84 1.68
CA ALA A 34 -6.51 5.87 1.09
C ALA A 34 -5.12 6.48 0.90
N SER A 35 -4.17 5.63 0.52
CA SER A 35 -2.85 6.05 0.05
C SER A 35 -2.78 5.92 -1.46
N GLY A 36 -1.97 6.74 -2.11
CA GLY A 36 -1.67 6.63 -3.53
C GLY A 36 -0.24 7.01 -3.85
N THR A 37 0.18 6.74 -5.08
CA THR A 37 1.55 6.94 -5.55
C THR A 37 1.59 7.87 -6.76
N LEU A 38 2.32 8.98 -6.67
CA LEU A 38 2.48 9.93 -7.77
C LEU A 38 3.33 9.33 -8.90
N LEU A 39 2.76 9.26 -10.10
CA LEU A 39 3.46 8.78 -11.28
C LEU A 39 4.48 9.79 -11.81
N PHE A 40 5.46 9.30 -12.55
CA PHE A 40 6.64 10.04 -13.02
C PHE A 40 6.35 11.41 -13.68
N ASP A 41 5.25 11.54 -14.42
CA ASP A 41 4.87 12.78 -15.09
C ASP A 41 4.30 13.86 -14.14
N GLY A 42 4.01 13.49 -12.89
CA GLY A 42 3.41 14.36 -11.88
C GLY A 42 2.03 14.88 -12.27
N ARG A 43 1.25 14.08 -13.02
CA ARG A 43 -0.12 14.41 -13.44
C ARG A 43 -1.16 13.45 -12.90
N ALA A 44 -0.76 12.22 -12.58
CA ALA A 44 -1.66 11.20 -12.09
C ALA A 44 -1.11 10.50 -10.85
N VAL A 45 -2.03 10.08 -9.98
CA VAL A 45 -1.76 9.23 -8.83
C VAL A 45 -2.36 7.86 -9.08
N LEU A 46 -1.56 6.81 -8.87
CA LEU A 46 -1.98 5.41 -8.88
C LEU A 46 -2.51 5.01 -7.50
N THR A 47 -3.65 4.34 -7.45
CA THR A 47 -4.32 3.89 -6.22
C THR A 47 -5.22 2.67 -6.51
N ALA A 48 -5.89 2.14 -5.50
CA ALA A 48 -6.90 1.10 -5.63
C ALA A 48 -8.23 1.63 -6.23
N ALA A 49 -8.94 0.79 -6.99
CA ALA A 49 -10.25 1.08 -7.59
C ALA A 49 -11.39 1.02 -6.57
N HIS A 50 -11.34 0.12 -5.58
CA HIS A 50 -12.38 -0.07 -4.57
C HIS A 50 -12.67 1.21 -3.77
N LEU A 51 -11.71 2.15 -3.72
CA LEU A 51 -11.88 3.48 -3.14
C LEU A 51 -13.04 4.25 -3.79
N PHE A 52 -13.27 4.04 -5.09
CA PHE A 52 -14.22 4.79 -5.90
C PHE A 52 -15.51 4.01 -6.22
N GLU A 53 -15.53 2.70 -5.99
CA GLU A 53 -16.67 1.85 -6.30
C GLU A 53 -17.96 2.36 -5.65
N GLY A 54 -19.04 2.43 -6.45
CA GLY A 54 -20.37 2.85 -6.00
C GLY A 54 -20.47 4.32 -5.55
N ARG A 55 -19.47 5.16 -5.84
CA ARG A 55 -19.37 6.54 -5.31
C ARG A 55 -19.03 7.53 -6.42
N SER A 56 -19.61 8.72 -6.37
CA SER A 56 -19.29 9.85 -7.26
C SER A 56 -18.76 11.04 -6.46
N GLY A 57 -17.99 11.91 -7.12
CA GLY A 57 -17.48 13.13 -6.52
C GLY A 57 -16.08 13.51 -7.01
N THR A 58 -15.44 14.39 -6.25
CA THR A 58 -14.05 14.83 -6.49
C THR A 58 -13.17 14.31 -5.36
N ALA A 59 -12.08 13.65 -5.69
CA ALA A 59 -11.08 13.24 -4.71
C ALA A 59 -10.17 14.43 -4.35
N THR A 60 -9.76 14.49 -3.09
CA THR A 60 -8.71 15.40 -2.62
C THR A 60 -7.44 14.61 -2.39
N VAL A 61 -6.37 14.99 -3.08
CA VAL A 61 -5.04 14.40 -2.96
C VAL A 61 -4.17 15.33 -2.13
N ASN A 62 -3.64 14.84 -1.01
CA ASN A 62 -2.82 15.61 -0.08
C ASN A 62 -1.36 15.18 -0.20
N PHE A 63 -0.51 16.15 -0.50
CA PHE A 63 0.94 16.06 -0.54
C PHE A 63 1.51 16.64 0.75
N ASP A 64 2.53 15.98 1.28
CA ASP A 64 3.32 16.47 2.40
C ASP A 64 4.80 16.41 2.00
N THR A 65 5.38 17.58 1.78
CA THR A 65 6.68 17.76 1.11
C THR A 65 7.53 18.75 1.90
N ARG A 66 8.83 18.87 1.56
CA ARG A 66 9.70 19.89 2.16
C ARG A 66 9.23 21.34 1.94
N SER A 67 8.37 21.56 0.94
CA SER A 67 7.73 22.86 0.69
C SER A 67 6.44 23.07 1.52
N GLY A 68 6.11 22.14 2.42
CA GLY A 68 4.89 22.15 3.21
C GLY A 68 3.79 21.26 2.62
N ALA A 69 2.68 21.20 3.35
CA ALA A 69 1.49 20.44 2.97
C ALA A 69 0.69 21.18 1.88
N GLN A 70 0.23 20.43 0.87
CA GLN A 70 -0.51 20.96 -0.28
C GLN A 70 -1.60 19.98 -0.69
N SER A 71 -2.74 20.48 -1.16
CA SER A 71 -3.84 19.62 -1.61
C SER A 71 -4.28 19.99 -3.02
N LEU A 72 -4.52 18.98 -3.85
CA LEU A 72 -5.06 19.11 -5.19
C LEU A 72 -6.36 18.31 -5.32
N SER A 73 -7.30 18.81 -6.10
CA SER A 73 -8.49 18.05 -6.47
C SER A 73 -8.21 17.11 -7.65
N SER A 74 -9.02 16.07 -7.80
CA SER A 74 -9.04 15.26 -9.01
C SER A 74 -9.75 16.00 -10.15
N ALA A 75 -9.16 16.04 -11.34
CA ALA A 75 -9.85 16.38 -12.58
C ALA A 75 -10.64 15.20 -13.15
N LYS A 76 -10.10 13.98 -13.00
CA LYS A 76 -10.72 12.75 -13.50
C LYS A 76 -10.28 11.55 -12.67
N ILE A 77 -11.19 10.63 -12.44
CA ILE A 77 -10.92 9.33 -11.83
C ILE A 77 -11.20 8.26 -12.89
N LEU A 78 -10.27 7.31 -13.04
CA LEU A 78 -10.36 6.21 -13.99
C LEU A 78 -10.05 4.90 -13.25
N ALA A 79 -11.08 4.12 -12.94
CA ALA A 79 -10.90 2.74 -12.50
C ALA A 79 -10.51 1.86 -13.70
N HIS A 80 -9.73 0.81 -13.45
CA HIS A 80 -9.43 -0.19 -14.45
C HIS A 80 -10.74 -0.80 -14.98
N PRO A 81 -10.92 -0.91 -16.31
CA PRO A 81 -12.20 -1.33 -16.89
C PRO A 81 -12.60 -2.78 -16.55
N SER A 82 -11.62 -3.60 -16.14
CA SER A 82 -11.83 -4.98 -15.69
C SER A 82 -11.87 -5.15 -14.17
N TYR A 83 -11.96 -4.06 -13.39
CA TYR A 83 -12.15 -4.17 -11.94
C TYR A 83 -13.44 -4.95 -11.64
N ASP A 84 -13.37 -5.90 -10.70
CA ASP A 84 -14.49 -6.75 -10.32
C ASP A 84 -14.70 -6.84 -8.80
N SER A 85 -15.79 -7.50 -8.40
CA SER A 85 -16.18 -7.68 -7.00
C SER A 85 -15.28 -8.65 -6.21
N GLN A 86 -14.36 -9.35 -6.88
CA GLN A 86 -13.34 -10.19 -6.25
C GLN A 86 -12.03 -9.42 -6.05
N SER A 87 -12.02 -8.10 -6.28
CA SER A 87 -10.84 -7.24 -6.21
C SER A 87 -9.76 -7.59 -7.23
N ASN A 88 -10.10 -8.31 -8.32
CA ASN A 88 -9.20 -8.37 -9.46
C ASN A 88 -9.16 -7.01 -10.14
N HIS A 89 -7.98 -6.66 -10.65
CA HIS A 89 -7.74 -5.36 -11.28
C HIS A 89 -8.13 -4.16 -10.40
N ASP A 90 -7.94 -4.27 -9.09
CA ASP A 90 -8.17 -3.20 -8.11
C ASP A 90 -7.15 -2.06 -8.25
N LEU A 91 -7.30 -1.33 -9.35
CA LEU A 91 -6.36 -0.31 -9.81
C LEU A 91 -7.13 0.87 -10.40
N ALA A 92 -6.76 2.07 -10.01
CA ALA A 92 -7.32 3.31 -10.53
C ALA A 92 -6.27 4.41 -10.66
N LEU A 93 -6.53 5.32 -11.60
CA LEU A 93 -5.79 6.56 -11.78
C LEU A 93 -6.64 7.75 -11.33
N VAL A 94 -6.03 8.62 -10.53
CA VAL A 94 -6.56 9.93 -10.19
C VAL A 94 -5.74 10.99 -10.93
N TRP A 95 -6.31 11.55 -11.99
CA TRP A 95 -5.72 12.69 -12.70
C TRP A 95 -5.91 13.96 -11.87
N LEU A 96 -4.82 14.67 -11.62
CA LEU A 96 -4.80 15.88 -10.81
C LEU A 96 -5.33 17.08 -11.62
N SER A 97 -6.00 18.02 -10.94
CA SER A 97 -6.50 19.26 -11.56
C SER A 97 -5.41 20.25 -11.95
N ALA A 98 -4.21 20.08 -11.40
CA ALA A 98 -3.01 20.84 -11.73
C ALA A 98 -1.78 19.92 -11.63
N PRO A 99 -0.62 20.31 -12.19
CA PRO A 99 0.65 19.65 -11.92
C PRO A 99 0.88 19.42 -10.43
N ALA A 100 1.37 18.23 -10.07
CA ALA A 100 1.80 17.95 -8.70
C ALA A 100 2.93 18.90 -8.27
N PRO A 101 3.09 19.12 -6.96
CA PRO A 101 4.14 19.99 -6.42
C PRO A 101 5.53 19.56 -6.90
N ASN A 102 6.39 20.51 -7.26
CA ASN A 102 7.76 20.19 -7.70
C ASN A 102 8.59 19.50 -6.61
N ALA A 103 8.26 19.73 -5.35
CA ALA A 103 8.93 19.12 -4.20
C ALA A 103 8.48 17.66 -3.93
N ALA A 104 7.43 17.18 -4.59
CA ALA A 104 6.98 15.79 -4.45
C ALA A 104 7.83 14.85 -5.30
N ASP A 105 8.31 13.76 -4.69
CA ASP A 105 8.97 12.67 -5.41
C ASP A 105 8.03 12.04 -6.45
N ARG A 106 8.60 11.48 -7.52
CA ARG A 106 7.83 10.89 -8.61
C ARG A 106 8.40 9.54 -8.97
N TYR A 107 7.53 8.56 -9.18
CA TYR A 107 7.96 7.18 -9.33
C TYR A 107 7.69 6.63 -10.72
N GLY A 108 8.67 5.90 -11.24
CA GLY A 108 8.50 5.06 -12.41
C GLY A 108 7.71 3.80 -12.06
N LEU A 109 7.13 3.18 -13.08
CA LEU A 109 6.54 1.85 -12.93
C LEU A 109 7.64 0.81 -12.95
N TYR A 110 7.57 -0.16 -12.04
CA TYR A 110 8.37 -1.38 -12.12
C TYR A 110 8.03 -2.15 -13.40
N ARG A 111 9.05 -2.63 -14.13
CA ARG A 111 8.88 -3.28 -15.45
C ARG A 111 9.47 -4.68 -15.54
N ASP A 112 10.16 -5.14 -14.50
CA ASP A 112 10.65 -6.50 -14.45
C ASP A 112 9.52 -7.44 -13.98
N SER A 113 9.84 -8.71 -13.75
CA SER A 113 8.88 -9.77 -13.41
C SER A 113 9.47 -10.80 -12.43
N ASN A 114 10.23 -10.31 -11.45
CA ASN A 114 11.02 -11.07 -10.50
C ASN A 114 10.74 -10.62 -9.06
N GLU A 115 9.49 -10.25 -8.77
CA GLU A 115 9.03 -9.71 -7.49
C GLU A 115 9.04 -10.75 -6.36
N ILE A 116 8.81 -12.02 -6.69
CA ILE A 116 8.82 -13.12 -5.73
C ILE A 116 10.22 -13.27 -5.11
N GLY A 117 10.27 -13.31 -3.78
CA GLY A 117 11.49 -13.32 -2.99
C GLY A 117 12.22 -11.97 -2.92
N ARG A 118 11.58 -10.87 -3.35
CA ARG A 118 12.16 -9.52 -3.25
C ARG A 118 11.57 -8.76 -2.09
N ALA A 119 12.47 -8.11 -1.36
CA ALA A 119 12.08 -7.12 -0.39
C ALA A 119 11.47 -5.88 -1.06
N PHE A 120 10.46 -5.31 -0.42
CA PHE A 120 9.82 -4.06 -0.80
C PHE A 120 9.56 -3.20 0.43
N THR A 121 9.39 -1.90 0.22
CA THR A 121 8.99 -0.96 1.26
C THR A 121 7.54 -0.54 1.02
N LEU A 122 6.67 -0.82 1.98
CA LEU A 122 5.32 -0.28 2.01
C LEU A 122 5.36 1.11 2.62
N VAL A 123 4.67 2.07 2.01
CA VAL A 123 4.54 3.43 2.55
C VAL A 123 3.10 3.91 2.39
N GLY A 124 2.55 4.55 3.40
CA GLY A 124 1.18 5.08 3.31
C GLY A 124 0.71 5.82 4.56
N PHE A 125 -0.60 6.05 4.62
CA PHE A 125 -1.29 6.75 5.71
C PHE A 125 -2.31 5.82 6.38
N GLY A 126 -1.94 4.54 6.50
CA GLY A 126 -2.76 3.53 7.16
C GLY A 126 -2.84 3.74 8.67
N LYS A 127 -3.73 2.99 9.31
CA LYS A 127 -3.80 2.96 10.78
C LYS A 127 -2.56 2.28 11.33
N THR A 128 -2.26 2.48 12.59
CA THR A 128 -1.23 1.71 13.30
C THR A 128 -1.88 0.57 14.08
N GLY A 129 -1.09 -0.43 14.45
CA GLY A 129 -1.53 -1.63 15.15
C GLY A 129 -0.40 -2.62 15.32
N THR A 130 -0.52 -3.55 16.25
CA THR A 130 0.49 -4.62 16.44
C THR A 130 -0.06 -5.96 15.99
N GLY A 131 0.80 -6.92 15.67
CA GLY A 131 0.37 -8.30 15.40
C GLY A 131 -0.38 -8.96 16.57
N GLN A 132 -0.15 -8.51 17.81
CA GLN A 132 -0.81 -9.06 19.00
C GLN A 132 -2.20 -8.44 19.26
N THR A 133 -2.33 -7.12 19.09
CA THR A 133 -3.54 -6.37 19.48
C THR A 133 -4.37 -5.90 18.29
N GLY A 134 -3.87 -6.11 17.06
CA GLY A 134 -4.44 -5.53 15.85
C GLY A 134 -4.32 -4.01 15.83
N ILE A 135 -5.16 -3.39 15.00
CA ILE A 135 -5.28 -1.95 14.79
C ILE A 135 -5.59 -1.24 16.11
N THR A 136 -4.89 -0.15 16.42
CA THR A 136 -5.34 0.78 17.47
C THR A 136 -6.37 1.74 16.91
N SER A 137 -7.49 1.83 17.62
CA SER A 137 -8.66 2.60 17.25
C SER A 137 -8.60 4.07 17.68
N ASN A 138 -7.63 4.46 18.52
CA ASN A 138 -7.56 5.76 19.20
C ASN A 138 -6.37 6.62 18.73
N GLU A 139 -6.09 6.65 17.43
CA GLU A 139 -5.08 7.55 16.89
C GLU A 139 -5.59 9.01 16.98
N SER A 140 -5.08 9.75 17.97
CA SER A 140 -5.45 11.15 18.25
C SER A 140 -4.66 12.17 17.43
N SER A 141 -3.74 11.72 16.58
CA SER A 141 -2.86 12.56 15.78
C SER A 141 -3.35 12.70 14.34
N PRO A 142 -3.04 13.83 13.67
CA PRO A 142 -3.23 13.91 12.23
C PRO A 142 -2.54 12.73 11.52
N PRO A 143 -3.10 12.19 10.43
CA PRO A 143 -2.53 11.01 9.78
C PRO A 143 -1.08 11.26 9.38
N ILE A 144 -0.16 10.46 9.92
CA ILE A 144 1.27 10.48 9.58
C ILE A 144 1.56 9.48 8.48
N ARG A 145 2.63 9.71 7.72
CA ARG A 145 3.11 8.77 6.70
C ARG A 145 4.03 7.74 7.35
N LEU A 146 3.64 6.48 7.25
CA LEU A 146 4.36 5.36 7.86
C LEU A 146 5.01 4.50 6.78
N LYS A 147 6.00 3.71 7.18
CA LYS A 147 6.67 2.74 6.33
C LYS A 147 6.93 1.41 7.04
N ALA A 148 7.04 0.34 6.25
CA ALA A 148 7.50 -0.98 6.67
C ALA A 148 8.26 -1.65 5.53
N GLU A 149 9.16 -2.60 5.83
CA GLU A 149 9.70 -3.52 4.85
C GLU A 149 8.98 -4.87 4.93
N ASN A 150 8.89 -5.56 3.81
CA ASN A 150 8.38 -6.94 3.73
C ASN A 150 8.99 -7.60 2.47
N GLN A 151 8.76 -8.88 2.26
CA GLN A 151 9.14 -9.65 1.08
C GLN A 151 7.90 -10.29 0.44
N PHE A 152 7.83 -10.31 -0.90
CA PHE A 152 6.75 -11.04 -1.55
C PHE A 152 7.05 -12.54 -1.56
N ASP A 153 6.22 -13.33 -0.89
CA ASP A 153 6.39 -14.79 -0.79
C ASP A 153 5.91 -15.51 -2.04
N ALA A 154 4.77 -15.07 -2.58
CA ALA A 154 4.10 -15.75 -3.67
C ALA A 154 3.17 -14.83 -4.45
N ASP A 155 2.65 -15.33 -5.57
CA ASP A 155 1.43 -14.79 -6.16
C ASP A 155 0.19 -15.43 -5.54
N ALA A 156 -0.92 -14.70 -5.55
CA ALA A 156 -2.17 -15.15 -4.93
C ALA A 156 -2.75 -16.42 -5.57
N ALA A 157 -2.46 -16.71 -6.84
CA ALA A 157 -2.96 -17.94 -7.49
C ALA A 157 -2.21 -19.18 -7.01
N SER A 158 -0.92 -19.07 -6.67
CA SER A 158 -0.19 -20.13 -5.97
C SER A 158 -0.82 -20.43 -4.60
N LEU A 159 -1.17 -19.38 -3.84
CA LEU A 159 -1.89 -19.55 -2.57
C LEU A 159 -3.29 -20.20 -2.77
N LYS A 160 -4.00 -19.82 -3.84
CA LYS A 160 -5.30 -20.40 -4.20
C LYS A 160 -5.20 -21.90 -4.52
N ALA A 161 -4.13 -22.33 -5.18
CA ALA A 161 -3.92 -23.74 -5.51
C ALA A 161 -3.82 -24.61 -4.26
N GLU A 162 -3.12 -24.12 -3.23
CA GLU A 162 -2.96 -24.82 -1.94
C GLU A 162 -4.23 -24.78 -1.09
N LEU A 163 -4.86 -23.60 -0.96
CA LEU A 163 -6.02 -23.43 -0.09
C LEU A 163 -7.32 -23.96 -0.70
N GLY A 164 -7.41 -24.08 -2.03
CA GLY A 164 -8.60 -24.54 -2.74
C GLY A 164 -9.85 -23.77 -2.32
N GLY A 165 -10.85 -24.49 -1.78
CA GLY A 165 -12.09 -23.92 -1.27
C GLY A 165 -11.95 -23.06 0.00
N GLY A 166 -10.83 -23.13 0.70
CA GLY A 166 -10.54 -22.29 1.88
C GLY A 166 -10.31 -20.81 1.54
N MET A 167 -9.90 -20.52 0.30
CA MET A 167 -9.80 -19.16 -0.23
C MET A 167 -11.08 -18.82 -1.00
N SER A 168 -11.91 -17.93 -0.45
CA SER A 168 -13.26 -17.64 -0.97
C SER A 168 -13.29 -16.92 -2.32
N TRP A 169 -12.20 -16.30 -2.72
CA TRP A 169 -12.07 -15.57 -3.98
C TRP A 169 -11.12 -16.27 -4.95
N THR A 170 -11.17 -15.89 -6.23
CA THR A 170 -10.33 -16.46 -7.28
C THR A 170 -9.45 -15.37 -7.89
N PRO A 171 -8.16 -15.31 -7.52
CA PRO A 171 -7.24 -14.32 -8.05
C PRO A 171 -6.93 -14.57 -9.52
N ALA A 172 -6.77 -13.49 -10.28
CA ALA A 172 -6.21 -13.58 -11.63
C ALA A 172 -4.74 -14.04 -11.55
N PRO A 173 -4.35 -15.13 -12.23
CA PRO A 173 -2.99 -15.69 -12.14
C PRO A 173 -1.90 -14.67 -12.46
N GLY A 174 -0.90 -14.57 -11.58
CA GLY A 174 0.26 -13.68 -11.74
C GLY A 174 -0.08 -12.18 -11.70
N LYS A 175 -1.20 -11.77 -11.09
CA LYS A 175 -1.62 -10.37 -11.01
C LYS A 175 -1.59 -9.76 -9.60
N GLN A 176 -1.62 -10.59 -8.57
CA GLN A 176 -1.64 -10.17 -7.18
C GLN A 176 -0.53 -10.89 -6.44
N LEU A 177 0.29 -10.12 -5.74
CA LEU A 177 1.36 -10.62 -4.89
C LEU A 177 0.83 -10.71 -3.46
N VAL A 178 1.30 -11.70 -2.72
CA VAL A 178 0.97 -11.89 -1.31
C VAL A 178 2.26 -11.89 -0.48
N ALA A 179 2.12 -11.33 0.70
CA ALA A 179 3.13 -11.33 1.74
C ALA A 179 2.42 -11.52 3.09
N ASP A 180 3.03 -12.22 4.04
CA ASP A 180 2.59 -12.25 5.43
C ASP A 180 3.57 -11.50 6.34
N PHE A 181 3.40 -11.64 7.66
CA PHE A 181 4.28 -11.00 8.62
C PHE A 181 5.11 -12.06 9.31
N ASP A 182 6.42 -11.93 9.18
CA ASP A 182 7.39 -12.81 9.80
C ASP A 182 8.05 -12.18 11.01
N ASN A 183 8.24 -12.96 12.08
CA ASN A 183 8.93 -12.47 13.28
C ASN A 183 10.31 -13.09 13.49
N GLY A 184 10.91 -13.69 12.44
CA GLY A 184 12.20 -14.38 12.53
C GLY A 184 12.13 -15.82 13.03
N ILE A 185 10.94 -16.34 13.34
CA ILE A 185 10.74 -17.70 13.86
C ILE A 185 9.99 -18.53 12.84
N SER A 186 10.58 -19.64 12.40
CA SER A 186 10.00 -20.56 11.41
C SER A 186 8.62 -21.11 11.77
N ALA A 187 8.27 -21.17 13.06
CA ALA A 187 6.94 -21.60 13.51
C ALA A 187 5.83 -20.60 13.12
N ASN A 188 6.19 -19.33 12.94
CA ASN A 188 5.29 -18.20 12.69
C ASN A 188 5.39 -17.66 11.25
N ASP A 189 6.18 -18.31 10.40
CA ASP A 189 6.25 -18.07 8.95
C ASP A 189 5.06 -18.80 8.29
N ALA A 190 3.93 -18.11 8.10
CA ALA A 190 2.69 -18.78 7.74
C ALA A 190 2.68 -19.15 6.25
N LEU A 191 3.11 -18.25 5.36
CA LEU A 191 3.22 -18.54 3.93
C LEU A 191 4.38 -19.48 3.63
N GLY A 192 5.54 -19.36 4.27
CA GLY A 192 6.64 -20.28 4.04
C GLY A 192 6.34 -21.69 4.54
N ARG A 193 5.62 -21.85 5.65
CA ARG A 193 5.11 -23.18 6.05
C ARG A 193 4.05 -23.73 5.10
N LEU A 194 3.16 -22.89 4.59
CA LEU A 194 2.07 -23.32 3.70
C LEU A 194 2.58 -23.68 2.30
N LEU A 195 3.57 -22.95 1.79
CA LEU A 195 4.08 -23.04 0.42
C LEU A 195 5.44 -23.76 0.32
N GLY A 196 6.04 -24.16 1.45
CA GLY A 196 7.36 -24.80 1.49
C GLY A 196 8.50 -23.85 1.16
N LEU A 197 8.37 -22.56 1.49
CA LEU A 197 9.40 -21.54 1.33
C LEU A 197 10.23 -21.43 2.62
N ASN A 198 11.42 -20.84 2.52
CA ASN A 198 12.23 -20.51 3.68
C ASN A 198 12.49 -18.99 3.67
N ASP A 199 11.61 -18.25 4.34
CA ASP A 199 11.75 -16.83 4.63
C ASP A 199 11.51 -16.61 6.13
N PHE A 200 12.30 -15.75 6.76
CA PHE A 200 12.14 -15.42 8.18
C PHE A 200 11.91 -13.92 8.38
N GLY A 201 11.59 -13.21 7.30
CA GLY A 201 11.26 -11.79 7.29
C GLY A 201 12.45 -10.85 7.31
N ARG A 202 12.10 -9.58 7.51
CA ARG A 202 13.01 -8.42 7.52
C ARG A 202 13.45 -8.01 8.93
N GLY A 203 13.30 -8.90 9.91
CA GLY A 203 13.64 -8.64 11.31
C GLY A 203 12.82 -7.48 11.88
N ALA A 204 13.47 -6.50 12.52
CA ALA A 204 12.76 -5.38 13.14
C ALA A 204 12.06 -4.43 12.15
N LEU A 205 12.37 -4.54 10.85
CA LEU A 205 11.77 -3.72 9.79
C LEU A 205 10.52 -4.37 9.17
N GLU A 206 10.27 -5.64 9.46
CA GLU A 206 9.14 -6.41 8.93
C GLU A 206 7.80 -5.78 9.33
N GLY A 207 6.83 -5.76 8.40
CA GLY A 207 5.50 -5.20 8.65
C GLY A 207 4.54 -5.31 7.45
N LEU A 208 3.25 -5.04 7.69
CA LEU A 208 2.16 -5.10 6.70
C LEU A 208 1.32 -3.82 6.69
#